data_AF-A0A8T6VA55-F1
#
_entry.id   AF-A0A8T6VA55-F1
#
_cell.length_a   1.000
_cell.length_b   1.000
_cell.length_c   1.000
_cell.angle_alpha   90.00
_cell.angle_beta   90.00
_cell.angle_gamma   90.00
#
_symmetry.space_group_name_H-M   'P 1'
#
loop_
_entity.id
_entity.type
_entity.pdbx_description
1 polymer ?
#
loop_
_entity_poly.entity_id
_entity_poly.type
_entity_poly.pdbx_seq_one_letter_code
_entity_poly.pdbx_strand_id
1 'polypeptide(L)'
;MVLKSTETLTLWRTERGIIETSRNTLAIPLELDDRQEGYIFQGRGKLLLDTIAETDEGAVGKSVEKELHRPFLMFGDTEEIQQRFVPASEEDLTEMGYKNQQEFVDKAEDLWDQFLTQKVDSNKRLGRYHGSVFAFQNEDGRLDILVSKGSKLVYKTPDLVFVSKGSKVVLKSPGEVVVSK
;
A
#
# COMPACT_ATOMS: atom_id res chain seq x y z
N MET A 1 -4.28 -15.20 12.54
CA MET A 1 -5.11 -14.45 13.52
C MET A 1 -5.50 -13.13 12.90
N VAL A 2 -6.77 -12.71 13.03
CA VAL A 2 -7.20 -11.38 12.57
C VAL A 2 -7.10 -10.38 13.71
N LEU A 3 -6.55 -9.21 13.40
CA LEU A 3 -6.33 -8.10 14.30
C LEU A 3 -7.22 -6.92 13.93
N LYS A 4 -7.38 -5.97 14.85
CA LYS A 4 -8.10 -4.71 14.68
C LYS A 4 -7.31 -3.55 15.26
N SER A 5 -7.22 -2.44 14.53
CA SER A 5 -6.60 -1.21 15.02
C SER A 5 -7.44 -0.54 16.09
N THR A 6 -6.80 -0.11 17.18
CA THR A 6 -7.47 0.61 18.27
C THR A 6 -7.62 2.12 18.01
N GLU A 7 -6.86 2.64 17.05
CA GLU A 7 -6.80 4.04 16.67
C GLU A 7 -6.55 4.22 15.15
N THR A 8 -6.55 5.46 14.70
CA THR A 8 -6.09 5.81 13.35
C THR A 8 -4.58 5.58 13.24
N LEU A 9 -4.16 4.89 12.18
CA LEU A 9 -2.76 4.58 11.93
C LEU A 9 -2.26 5.37 10.73
N THR A 10 -1.11 6.01 10.88
CA THR A 10 -0.30 6.45 9.74
C THR A 10 0.62 5.30 9.36
N LEU A 11 0.35 4.64 8.24
CA LEU A 11 1.14 3.49 7.77
C LEU A 11 2.42 3.93 7.04
N TRP A 12 2.37 5.12 6.44
CA TRP A 12 3.51 5.71 5.73
C TRP A 12 3.30 7.21 5.59
N ARG A 13 4.37 7.98 5.74
CA ARG A 13 4.37 9.43 5.53
C ARG A 13 5.72 9.89 5.00
N THR A 14 5.68 10.75 3.98
CA THR A 14 6.82 11.48 3.44
C THR A 14 6.37 12.89 3.05
N GLU A 15 7.28 13.72 2.55
CA GLU A 15 6.93 15.02 1.97
C GLU A 15 5.98 14.90 0.76
N ARG A 16 6.04 13.78 0.03
CA ARG A 16 5.24 13.56 -1.19
C ARG A 16 3.95 12.81 -0.93
N GLY A 17 3.69 12.31 0.26
CA GLY A 17 2.45 11.58 0.47
C GLY A 17 2.29 10.93 1.81
N ILE A 18 1.11 10.37 1.99
CA ILE A 18 0.69 9.75 3.23
C ILE A 18 -0.30 8.62 2.96
N ILE A 19 -0.19 7.55 3.73
CA ILE A 19 -1.18 6.48 3.83
C ILE A 19 -1.66 6.41 5.27
N GLU A 20 -2.98 6.53 5.44
CA GLU A 20 -3.65 6.45 6.73
C GLU A 20 -4.81 5.46 6.69
N THR A 21 -5.00 4.73 7.78
CA THR A 21 -6.18 3.90 8.02
C THR A 21 -6.89 4.34 9.29
N SER A 22 -8.21 4.32 9.31
CA SER A 22 -9.00 4.68 10.48
C SER A 22 -8.87 3.65 11.59
N ARG A 23 -9.36 4.03 12.78
CA ARG A 23 -9.72 3.08 13.83
C ARG A 23 -10.62 1.96 13.28
N ASN A 24 -10.56 0.81 13.92
CA ASN A 24 -11.29 -0.41 13.58
C ASN A 24 -10.88 -1.05 12.24
N THR A 25 -9.72 -0.67 11.69
CA THR A 25 -9.19 -1.35 10.50
C THR A 25 -8.76 -2.76 10.88
N LEU A 26 -9.27 -3.75 10.16
CA LEU A 26 -8.84 -5.14 10.30
C LEU A 26 -7.47 -5.33 9.66
N ALA A 27 -6.67 -6.21 10.26
CA ALA A 27 -5.35 -6.55 9.75
C ALA A 27 -5.06 -8.05 9.88
N ILE A 28 -4.42 -8.63 8.89
CA ILE A 28 -3.81 -9.97 8.96
C ILE A 28 -2.29 -9.77 8.85
N PRO A 29 -1.51 -10.18 9.87
CA PRO A 29 -0.06 -10.18 9.80
C PRO A 29 0.45 -10.99 8.60
N LEU A 30 1.44 -10.45 7.88
CA LEU A 30 2.19 -11.18 6.87
C LEU A 30 3.54 -11.57 7.43
N GLU A 31 3.79 -12.88 7.47
CA GLU A 31 5.04 -13.45 7.93
C GLU A 31 5.88 -13.95 6.74
N LEU A 32 7.17 -13.62 6.75
CA LEU A 32 8.16 -14.11 5.81
C LEU A 32 9.42 -14.51 6.58
N ASP A 33 9.94 -15.72 6.35
CA ASP A 33 11.10 -16.26 7.07
C ASP A 33 10.98 -16.14 8.61
N ASP A 34 9.80 -16.49 9.15
CA ASP A 34 9.42 -16.41 10.58
C ASP A 34 9.48 -14.99 11.18
N ARG A 35 9.38 -13.95 10.34
CA ARG A 35 9.33 -12.55 10.75
C ARG A 35 8.08 -11.88 10.21
N GLN A 36 7.43 -11.06 11.04
CA GLN A 36 6.33 -10.23 10.57
C GLN A 36 6.88 -9.05 9.75
N GLU A 37 6.69 -9.10 8.44
CA GLU A 37 7.25 -8.13 7.48
C GLU A 37 6.17 -7.20 6.90
N GLY A 38 4.91 -7.37 7.32
CA GLY A 38 3.81 -6.60 6.76
C GLY A 38 2.43 -6.98 7.30
N TYR A 39 1.43 -6.44 6.65
CA TYR A 39 0.02 -6.70 6.93
C TYR A 39 -0.81 -6.63 5.65
N ILE A 40 -1.92 -7.37 5.65
CA ILE A 40 -3.06 -7.11 4.76
C ILE A 40 -4.12 -6.38 5.60
N PHE A 41 -4.55 -5.22 5.12
CA PHE A 41 -5.50 -4.35 5.79
C PHE A 41 -6.85 -4.33 5.11
N GLN A 42 -7.92 -4.24 5.90
CA GLN A 42 -9.27 -3.92 5.44
C GLN A 42 -9.95 -2.94 6.40
N GLY A 43 -10.35 -1.79 5.91
CA GLY A 43 -10.99 -0.74 6.71
C GLY A 43 -11.18 0.51 5.89
N ARG A 44 -11.49 1.64 6.54
CA ARG A 44 -11.49 2.94 5.87
C ARG A 44 -10.10 3.55 5.95
N GLY A 45 -9.64 4.14 4.86
CA GLY A 45 -8.35 4.81 4.82
C GLY A 45 -8.24 5.73 3.61
N LYS A 46 -7.06 6.32 3.46
CA LYS A 46 -6.74 7.14 2.30
C LYS A 46 -5.26 7.02 1.93
N LEU A 47 -5.01 7.10 0.64
CA LEU A 47 -3.71 7.41 0.06
C LEU A 47 -3.80 8.82 -0.52
N LEU A 48 -2.88 9.68 -0.11
CA LEU A 48 -2.64 10.97 -0.76
C LEU A 48 -1.19 10.97 -1.25
N LEU A 49 -0.99 11.27 -2.53
CA LEU A 49 0.33 11.24 -3.16
C LEU A 49 0.47 12.39 -4.15
N ASP A 50 1.46 13.23 -3.94
CA ASP A 50 1.90 14.23 -4.90
C ASP A 50 2.71 13.54 -6.01
N THR A 51 2.07 13.39 -7.17
CA THR A 51 2.70 12.88 -8.40
C THR A 51 2.91 13.98 -9.46
N ILE A 52 2.97 15.24 -9.03
CA ILE A 52 3.21 16.38 -9.91
C ILE A 52 4.72 16.51 -10.17
N ALA A 53 5.08 16.67 -11.43
CA ALA A 53 6.43 16.96 -11.89
C ALA A 53 6.55 18.46 -12.22
N GLU A 54 7.37 19.18 -11.46
CA GLU A 54 7.69 20.57 -11.74
C GLU A 54 8.75 20.66 -12.83
N THR A 55 8.55 21.48 -13.86
CA THR A 55 9.49 21.69 -14.97
C THR A 55 9.70 23.17 -15.21
N ASP A 56 10.70 23.53 -16.01
CA ASP A 56 10.95 24.91 -16.41
C ASP A 56 9.78 25.54 -17.19
N GLU A 57 8.93 24.72 -17.81
CA GLU A 57 7.75 25.13 -18.58
C GLU A 57 6.45 25.15 -17.73
N GLY A 58 6.53 24.71 -16.46
CA GLY A 58 5.39 24.59 -15.55
C GLY A 58 5.28 23.22 -14.91
N ALA A 59 4.14 22.94 -14.27
CA ALA A 59 3.89 21.69 -13.55
C ALA A 59 3.02 20.74 -14.38
N VAL A 60 3.42 19.46 -14.47
CA VAL A 60 2.69 18.42 -15.20
C VAL A 60 2.32 17.26 -14.28
N GLY A 61 1.11 16.72 -14.45
CA GLY A 61 0.57 15.63 -13.63
C GLY A 61 -0.57 16.06 -12.73
N LYS A 62 -1.02 15.14 -11.88
CA LYS A 62 -2.07 15.36 -10.89
C LYS A 62 -1.70 14.65 -9.60
N SER A 63 -2.21 15.13 -8.47
CA SER A 63 -2.13 14.36 -7.23
C SER A 63 -3.00 13.11 -7.34
N VAL A 64 -2.57 12.04 -6.68
CA VAL A 64 -3.36 10.83 -6.50
C VAL A 64 -4.02 10.90 -5.13
N GLU A 65 -5.34 10.83 -5.14
CA GLU A 65 -6.16 10.71 -3.94
C GLU A 65 -7.00 9.46 -4.10
N LYS A 66 -6.86 8.52 -3.15
CA LYS A 66 -7.58 7.24 -3.20
C LYS A 66 -8.15 6.92 -1.83
N GLU A 67 -9.46 6.70 -1.78
CA GLU A 67 -10.09 6.10 -0.61
C GLU A 67 -9.77 4.61 -0.56
N LEU A 68 -9.31 4.15 0.60
CA LEU A 68 -9.00 2.76 0.85
C LEU A 68 -10.20 2.15 1.57
N HIS A 69 -10.93 1.29 0.87
CA HIS A 69 -12.08 0.54 1.40
C HIS A 69 -12.06 -0.94 1.00
N ARG A 70 -11.13 -1.32 0.11
CA ARG A 70 -10.87 -2.70 -0.33
C ARG A 70 -9.59 -3.21 0.33
N PRO A 71 -9.40 -4.54 0.41
CA PRO A 71 -8.19 -5.09 0.98
C PRO A 71 -6.95 -4.57 0.26
N PHE A 72 -5.94 -4.20 1.03
CA PHE A 72 -4.67 -3.76 0.48
C PHE A 72 -3.51 -4.27 1.33
N LEU A 73 -2.37 -4.44 0.68
CA LEU A 73 -1.19 -5.03 1.28
C LEU A 73 -0.16 -3.96 1.61
N MET A 74 0.58 -4.17 2.71
CA MET A 74 1.78 -3.44 3.09
C MET A 74 2.91 -4.43 3.42
N PHE A 75 4.10 -4.18 2.87
CA PHE A 75 5.38 -4.64 3.43
C PHE A 75 6.19 -3.44 3.92
N GLY A 76 6.94 -3.62 4.99
CA GLY A 76 7.90 -2.63 5.47
C GLY A 76 8.08 -2.72 6.98
N ASP A 77 8.62 -1.66 7.55
CA ASP A 77 8.74 -1.55 9.00
C ASP A 77 7.34 -1.57 9.64
N THR A 78 7.15 -2.50 10.57
CA THR A 78 5.89 -2.67 11.30
C THR A 78 6.01 -2.31 12.77
N GLU A 79 7.23 -2.07 13.30
CA GLU A 79 7.50 -1.98 14.75
C GLU A 79 6.58 -0.99 15.46
N GLU A 80 6.36 0.19 14.86
CA GLU A 80 5.54 1.25 15.44
C GLU A 80 4.04 0.94 15.47
N ILE A 81 3.55 0.10 14.55
CA ILE A 81 2.11 -0.19 14.43
C ILE A 81 1.71 -1.50 15.09
N GLN A 82 2.63 -2.45 15.32
CA GLN A 82 2.29 -3.77 15.89
C GLN A 82 1.56 -3.63 17.24
N GLN A 83 2.00 -2.68 18.07
CA GLN A 83 1.48 -2.45 19.42
C GLN A 83 0.08 -1.81 19.44
N ARG A 84 -0.43 -1.37 18.28
CA ARG A 84 -1.71 -0.64 18.14
C ARG A 84 -2.84 -1.55 17.66
N PHE A 85 -2.59 -2.86 17.63
CA PHE A 85 -3.55 -3.88 17.26
C PHE A 85 -4.02 -4.67 18.47
N VAL A 86 -5.28 -5.08 18.45
CA VAL A 86 -5.87 -6.06 19.36
C VAL A 86 -6.51 -7.19 18.53
N PRO A 87 -6.73 -8.39 19.09
CA PRO A 87 -7.51 -9.42 18.40
C PRO A 87 -8.89 -8.88 17.98
N ALA A 88 -9.31 -9.18 16.75
CA ALA A 88 -10.64 -8.83 16.27
C ALA A 88 -11.70 -9.82 16.79
N SER A 89 -12.90 -9.32 17.07
CA SER A 89 -14.07 -10.16 17.40
C SER A 89 -14.84 -10.56 16.13
N GLU A 90 -15.82 -11.45 16.29
CA GLU A 90 -16.73 -11.82 15.20
C GLU A 90 -17.63 -10.64 14.78
N GLU A 91 -18.00 -9.78 15.73
CA GLU A 91 -18.74 -8.55 15.45
C GLU A 91 -17.92 -7.59 14.58
N ASP A 92 -16.62 -7.43 14.85
CA ASP A 92 -15.73 -6.58 14.06
C ASP A 92 -15.65 -7.04 12.58
N LEU A 93 -15.60 -8.35 12.37
CA LEU A 93 -15.62 -8.96 11.03
C LEU A 93 -16.97 -8.72 10.33
N THR A 94 -18.07 -8.88 11.06
CA THR A 94 -19.43 -8.67 10.55
C THR A 94 -19.66 -7.22 10.16
N GLU A 95 -19.21 -6.26 10.97
CA GLU A 95 -19.27 -4.82 10.65
C GLU A 95 -18.50 -4.46 9.36
N MET A 96 -17.45 -5.22 9.04
CA MET A 96 -16.68 -5.08 7.80
C MET A 96 -17.27 -5.86 6.61
N GLY A 97 -18.40 -6.53 6.81
CA GLY A 97 -19.10 -7.27 5.76
C GLY A 97 -18.58 -8.69 5.51
N TYR A 98 -17.83 -9.26 6.46
CA TYR A 98 -17.40 -10.67 6.41
C TYR A 98 -18.35 -11.55 7.21
N LYS A 99 -18.64 -12.74 6.68
CA LYS A 99 -19.45 -13.75 7.38
C LYS A 99 -18.71 -14.37 8.56
N ASN A 100 -17.39 -14.49 8.46
CA ASN A 100 -16.51 -15.09 9.46
C ASN A 100 -15.05 -14.74 9.16
N GLN A 101 -14.16 -15.19 10.05
CA GLN A 101 -12.72 -14.96 9.93
C GLN A 101 -12.13 -15.58 8.65
N GLN A 102 -12.60 -16.78 8.27
CA GLN A 102 -12.05 -17.51 7.12
C GLN A 102 -12.30 -16.73 5.82
N GLU A 103 -13.48 -16.11 5.64
CA GLU A 103 -13.76 -15.30 4.46
C GLU A 103 -12.77 -14.13 4.31
N PHE A 104 -12.35 -13.52 5.43
CA PHE A 104 -11.33 -12.46 5.36
C PHE A 104 -9.94 -13.02 5.04
N VAL A 105 -9.59 -14.17 5.62
CA VAL A 105 -8.33 -14.86 5.32
C VAL A 105 -8.26 -15.25 3.84
N ASP A 106 -9.32 -15.84 3.28
CA ASP A 106 -9.38 -16.25 1.87
C ASP A 106 -9.15 -15.04 0.94
N LYS A 107 -9.81 -13.89 1.19
CA LYS A 107 -9.59 -12.66 0.41
C LYS A 107 -8.18 -12.09 0.57
N ALA A 108 -7.57 -12.27 1.74
CA ALA A 108 -6.21 -11.85 2.00
C ALA A 108 -5.20 -12.74 1.24
N GLU A 109 -5.44 -14.05 1.21
CA GLU A 109 -4.66 -15.01 0.42
C GLU A 109 -4.78 -14.73 -1.08
N ASP A 110 -5.99 -14.48 -1.60
CA ASP A 110 -6.20 -14.09 -3.00
C ASP A 110 -5.40 -12.83 -3.38
N LEU A 111 -5.39 -11.81 -2.52
CA LEU A 111 -4.62 -10.58 -2.72
C LEU A 111 -3.11 -10.85 -2.70
N TRP A 112 -2.67 -11.72 -1.78
CA TRP A 112 -1.28 -12.12 -1.66
C TRP A 112 -0.80 -12.86 -2.92
N ASP A 113 -1.57 -13.85 -3.38
CA ASP A 113 -1.29 -14.61 -4.59
C ASP A 113 -1.29 -13.72 -5.83
N GLN A 114 -2.21 -12.75 -5.90
CA GLN A 114 -2.23 -11.76 -6.97
C GLN A 114 -0.95 -10.92 -6.98
N PHE A 115 -0.47 -10.48 -5.81
CA PHE A 115 0.76 -9.71 -5.68
C PHE A 115 2.00 -10.52 -6.08
N LEU A 116 2.03 -11.81 -5.75
CA LEU A 116 3.12 -12.72 -6.12
C LEU A 116 3.10 -13.08 -7.61
N THR A 117 1.92 -13.30 -8.20
CA THR A 117 1.78 -13.72 -9.61
C THR A 117 2.15 -12.59 -10.58
N GLN A 118 1.96 -11.33 -10.20
CA GLN A 118 2.50 -10.19 -10.94
C GLN A 118 4.03 -10.09 -10.90
N LYS A 119 4.69 -10.91 -10.09
CA LYS A 119 6.16 -11.09 -10.04
C LYS A 119 6.55 -12.44 -10.66
N VAL A 120 6.43 -12.55 -11.98
CA VAL A 120 7.10 -13.60 -12.76
C VAL A 120 8.62 -13.31 -12.73
N ASP A 121 9.25 -13.66 -11.61
CA ASP A 121 10.68 -13.91 -11.35
C ASP A 121 10.95 -13.77 -9.83
N SER A 122 10.28 -14.60 -9.03
CA SER A 122 10.39 -14.66 -7.56
C SER A 122 11.67 -15.38 -7.08
N ASN A 123 12.80 -15.12 -7.73
CA ASN A 123 14.13 -15.47 -7.19
C ASN A 123 14.78 -14.32 -6.40
N LYS A 124 14.01 -13.26 -6.11
CA LYS A 124 14.50 -12.13 -5.32
C LYS A 124 14.03 -12.27 -3.89
N ARG A 125 14.94 -12.83 -3.08
CA ARG A 125 14.97 -12.72 -1.62
C ARG A 125 14.45 -11.33 -1.21
N LEU A 126 13.28 -11.29 -0.58
CA LEU A 126 12.81 -10.15 0.21
C LEU A 126 13.69 -10.07 1.48
N GLY A 127 15.01 -9.95 1.31
CA GLY A 127 15.93 -9.75 2.42
C GLY A 127 15.73 -8.36 3.02
N ARG A 128 16.02 -8.21 4.33
CA ARG A 128 15.86 -6.99 5.16
C ARG A 128 15.58 -5.73 4.33
N TYR A 129 14.30 -5.50 4.07
CA TYR A 129 13.87 -4.44 3.19
C TYR A 129 13.75 -3.15 4.03
N HIS A 130 14.71 -2.23 3.90
CA HIS A 130 14.62 -0.90 4.55
C HIS A 130 13.69 0.06 3.78
N GLY A 131 12.59 -0.43 3.24
CA GLY A 131 11.64 0.34 2.47
C GLY A 131 10.25 -0.28 2.58
N SER A 132 9.25 0.48 2.15
CA SER A 132 7.86 0.06 2.21
C SER A 132 7.33 -0.25 0.82
N VAL A 133 6.52 -1.29 0.71
CA VAL A 133 5.77 -1.63 -0.51
C VAL A 133 4.30 -1.67 -0.14
N PHE A 134 3.46 -0.98 -0.91
CA PHE A 134 2.02 -1.08 -0.78
C PHE A 134 1.42 -1.56 -2.10
N ALA A 135 0.41 -2.42 -2.02
CA ALA A 135 -0.35 -2.87 -3.18
C ALA A 135 -1.83 -2.67 -2.92
N PHE A 136 -2.47 -1.86 -3.76
CA PHE A 136 -3.87 -1.49 -3.63
C PHE A 136 -4.66 -2.07 -4.79
N GLN A 137 -5.75 -2.78 -4.51
CA GLN A 137 -6.68 -3.16 -5.58
C GLN A 137 -7.35 -1.91 -6.16
N ASN A 138 -7.43 -1.83 -7.49
CA ASN A 138 -8.20 -0.82 -8.21
C ASN A 138 -9.55 -1.38 -8.68
N GLU A 139 -10.35 -0.55 -9.35
CA GLU A 139 -11.70 -0.91 -9.76
C GLU A 139 -11.74 -2.11 -10.71
N ASP A 140 -10.75 -2.22 -11.60
CA ASP A 140 -10.56 -3.33 -12.55
C ASP A 140 -9.98 -4.60 -11.91
N GLY A 141 -9.80 -4.61 -10.58
CA GLY A 141 -9.19 -5.71 -9.87
C GLY A 141 -7.70 -5.88 -10.18
N ARG A 142 -7.01 -4.85 -10.71
CA ARG A 142 -5.54 -4.81 -10.85
C ARG A 142 -4.91 -4.16 -9.63
N LEU A 143 -3.59 -4.29 -9.50
CA LEU A 143 -2.85 -3.70 -8.38
C LEU A 143 -2.17 -2.39 -8.78
N ASP A 144 -2.47 -1.34 -8.04
CA ASP A 144 -1.66 -0.13 -8.00
C ASP A 144 -0.56 -0.34 -6.96
N ILE A 145 0.70 -0.13 -7.33
CA ILE A 145 1.86 -0.43 -6.48
C ILE A 145 2.58 0.86 -6.09
N LEU A 146 2.78 1.07 -4.79
CA LEU A 146 3.66 2.09 -4.24
C LEU A 146 4.91 1.43 -3.64
N VAL A 147 6.09 1.94 -3.97
CA VAL A 147 7.36 1.53 -3.36
C VAL A 147 8.08 2.76 -2.86
N SER A 148 8.48 2.75 -1.59
CA SER A 148 9.22 3.84 -0.95
C SER A 148 10.51 3.31 -0.33
N LYS A 149 11.64 3.96 -0.59
CA LYS A 149 12.93 3.65 0.05
C LYS A 149 13.79 4.90 0.19
N GLY A 150 13.88 5.42 1.42
CA GLY A 150 14.53 6.72 1.67
C GLY A 150 13.85 7.81 0.85
N SER A 151 14.62 8.59 0.08
CA SER A 151 14.10 9.62 -0.81
C SER A 151 13.58 9.12 -2.17
N LYS A 152 13.58 7.80 -2.40
CA LYS A 152 13.08 7.20 -3.64
C LYS A 152 11.62 6.79 -3.47
N LEU A 153 10.81 7.13 -4.45
CA LEU A 153 9.41 6.75 -4.52
C LEU A 153 9.10 6.22 -5.93
N VAL A 154 8.30 5.17 -6.01
CA VAL A 154 7.74 4.68 -7.26
C VAL A 154 6.25 4.43 -7.02
N TYR A 155 5.40 5.03 -7.84
CA TYR A 155 3.98 4.71 -7.88
C TYR A 155 3.60 4.26 -9.29
N LYS A 156 2.95 3.10 -9.39
CA LYS A 156 2.59 2.48 -10.65
C LYS A 156 1.12 2.08 -10.62
N THR A 157 0.37 2.54 -11.61
CA THR A 157 -0.96 2.05 -11.98
C THR A 157 -0.91 1.56 -13.44
N PRO A 158 -2.00 1.04 -14.03
CA PRO A 158 -2.06 0.74 -15.46
C PRO A 158 -1.74 1.95 -16.36
N ASP A 159 -2.18 3.14 -15.95
CA ASP A 159 -2.10 4.37 -16.76
C ASP A 159 -1.01 5.33 -16.30
N LEU A 160 -0.35 5.07 -15.17
CA LEU A 160 0.61 5.98 -14.57
C LEU A 160 1.85 5.25 -14.08
N VAL A 161 3.02 5.78 -14.41
CA VAL A 161 4.26 5.45 -13.71
C VAL A 161 4.89 6.76 -13.25
N PHE A 162 4.93 6.94 -11.94
CA PHE A 162 5.61 8.05 -11.29
C PHE A 162 6.82 7.53 -10.54
N VAL A 163 7.97 8.15 -10.75
CA VAL A 163 9.21 7.84 -10.05
C VAL A 163 9.81 9.14 -9.54
N SER A 164 10.19 9.20 -8.27
CA SER A 164 10.93 10.32 -7.72
C SER A 164 12.17 9.89 -6.95
N LYS A 165 13.19 10.76 -6.95
CA LYS A 165 14.39 10.65 -6.14
C LYS A 165 14.90 12.05 -5.79
N GLY A 166 14.52 12.55 -4.62
CA GLY A 166 14.76 13.96 -4.27
C GLY A 166 14.00 14.90 -5.21
N SER A 167 14.69 15.86 -5.83
CA SER A 167 14.12 16.78 -6.83
C SER A 167 13.79 16.10 -8.16
N LYS A 168 14.44 14.99 -8.48
CA LYS A 168 14.31 14.33 -9.78
C LYS A 168 13.02 13.56 -9.87
N VAL A 169 12.25 13.80 -10.93
CA VAL A 169 10.96 13.15 -11.16
C VAL A 169 10.89 12.62 -12.60
N VAL A 170 10.31 11.43 -12.75
CA VAL A 170 9.87 10.90 -14.04
C VAL A 170 8.38 10.56 -13.90
N LEU A 171 7.58 11.14 -14.80
CA LEU A 171 6.16 10.87 -14.92
C LEU A 171 5.89 10.32 -16.31
N LYS A 172 5.31 9.13 -16.39
CA LYS A 172 4.87 8.51 -17.64
C LYS A 172 3.37 8.23 -17.56
N SER A 173 2.63 8.74 -18.54
CA SER A 173 1.22 8.42 -18.79
C SER A 173 1.07 7.85 -20.21
N PRO A 174 -0.13 7.48 -20.71
CA PRO A 174 -0.27 6.88 -22.04
C PRO A 174 0.15 7.81 -23.19
N GLY A 175 0.12 9.13 -22.99
CA GLY A 175 0.40 10.13 -24.04
C GLY A 175 1.70 10.91 -23.88
N GLU A 176 2.36 10.84 -22.72
CA GLU A 176 3.52 11.69 -22.43
C GLU A 176 4.51 11.03 -21.47
N VAL A 177 5.76 11.49 -21.58
CA VAL A 177 6.82 11.21 -20.63
C VAL A 177 7.46 12.54 -20.25
N VAL A 178 7.37 12.89 -18.97
CA VAL A 178 7.95 14.11 -18.40
C VAL A 178 9.12 13.73 -17.51
N VAL A 179 10.21 14.47 -17.66
CA VAL A 179 11.41 14.30 -16.83
C VAL A 179 11.79 15.66 -16.26
N SER A 180 11.89 15.72 -14.93
CA SER A 180 12.33 16.88 -14.17
C SER A 180 13.60 16.57 -13.37
N LYS A 181 14.47 17.57 -13.19
CA LYS A 181 15.81 17.43 -12.59
C LYS A 181 15.98 18.28 -11.35
#